data_AF-A0A925N870-F1
#
_entry.id   AF-A0A925N870-F1
#
_cell.length_a   1.000
_cell.length_b   1.000
_cell.length_c   1.000
_cell.angle_alpha   90.00
_cell.angle_beta   90.00
_cell.angle_gamma   90.00
#
_symmetry.space_group_name_H-M   'P 1'
#
loop_
_entity.id
_entity.type
_entity.pdbx_description
1 polymer ?
#
loop_
_entity_poly.entity_id
_entity_poly.type
_entity_poly.pdbx_seq_one_letter_code
_entity_poly.pdbx_strand_id
1 'polypeptide(L)'
;MNVDRQLGKHPATPSLAACVIVLSALSLAACSKPAEKPASQVVAKVNKQELTVHQINYLLEQQRGLRPEQTETARKQALERLIDQELALQKAAEIELDRDPRVMQQTEAARREVIARAYFERVGDGAGKPTDAQVQKYYADNPALFAERRVYQFQEWFVEVGAEQADAVRAKAQSSKVMSEFTDFLRARNLRFEFNQAIRTPEQLPLNSLAGFAKMNEGEIMIHSKPTGLQVIALVSAHREPVELAKVKPVIEQFLMNEQKARIINDDLKALRAAAAIRYGSGFGDAVDGAASQPAAAKQP
;
A
#
# COMPACT_ATOMS: atom_id res chain seq x y z
N MET A 1 -32.67 -54.73 -31.28
CA MET A 1 -33.15 -56.12 -31.21
C MET A 1 -33.37 -56.46 -29.75
N ASN A 2 -34.64 -56.73 -29.40
CA ASN A 2 -35.24 -57.27 -28.15
C ASN A 2 -34.93 -56.56 -26.81
N VAL A 3 -35.86 -55.93 -26.07
CA VAL A 3 -37.20 -56.34 -25.54
C VAL A 3 -37.00 -57.49 -24.52
N ASP A 4 -37.28 -57.40 -23.22
CA ASP A 4 -38.48 -57.03 -22.42
C ASP A 4 -38.04 -56.48 -21.03
N ARG A 5 -38.67 -55.53 -20.33
CA ARG A 5 -40.06 -55.26 -19.89
C ARG A 5 -40.57 -56.15 -18.73
N GLN A 6 -41.01 -55.48 -17.64
CA GLN A 6 -42.17 -55.70 -16.74
C GLN A 6 -41.78 -55.27 -15.31
N LEU A 7 -42.22 -54.14 -14.73
CA LEU A 7 -43.56 -53.66 -14.30
C LEU A 7 -44.07 -54.24 -12.95
N GLY A 8 -44.46 -53.32 -12.05
CA GLY A 8 -45.31 -53.55 -10.87
C GLY A 8 -45.02 -52.55 -9.74
N LYS A 9 -45.45 -51.27 -9.81
CA LYS A 9 -46.73 -50.69 -9.31
C LYS A 9 -46.96 -50.77 -7.78
N HIS A 10 -46.91 -49.59 -7.14
CA HIS A 10 -47.50 -49.14 -5.86
C HIS A 10 -49.02 -49.43 -5.75
N PRO A 11 -49.69 -49.44 -4.57
CA PRO A 11 -49.97 -48.28 -3.66
C PRO A 11 -49.97 -48.61 -2.13
N ALA A 12 -49.60 -47.72 -1.19
CA ALA A 12 -50.26 -46.54 -0.58
C ALA A 12 -51.24 -46.82 0.60
N THR A 13 -50.87 -46.31 1.80
CA THR A 13 -51.68 -45.72 2.91
C THR A 13 -52.42 -46.64 3.93
N PRO A 14 -53.07 -46.14 5.02
CA PRO A 14 -52.50 -45.60 6.29
C PRO A 14 -53.27 -46.05 7.59
N SER A 15 -52.77 -45.83 8.82
CA SER A 15 -53.58 -45.68 10.08
C SER A 15 -52.64 -45.35 11.27
N LEU A 16 -52.69 -44.26 12.05
CA LEU A 16 -53.67 -43.66 12.99
C LEU A 16 -53.87 -44.40 14.34
N ALA A 17 -53.43 -43.77 15.45
CA ALA A 17 -53.83 -43.84 16.90
C ALA A 17 -52.58 -43.72 17.81
N ALA A 18 -52.29 -42.68 18.61
CA ALA A 18 -52.99 -41.92 19.67
C ALA A 18 -53.02 -42.59 21.07
N CYS A 19 -52.74 -41.76 22.10
CA CYS A 19 -52.81 -41.93 23.58
C CYS A 19 -51.61 -42.58 24.31
N VAL A 20 -51.16 -42.22 25.53
CA VAL A 20 -51.41 -41.12 26.50
C VAL A 20 -50.30 -41.21 27.60
N ILE A 21 -49.75 -40.06 28.02
CA ILE A 21 -49.25 -39.60 29.34
C ILE A 21 -48.59 -40.58 30.34
N VAL A 22 -47.33 -40.30 30.73
CA VAL A 22 -46.87 -40.33 32.14
C VAL A 22 -45.92 -39.16 32.44
N LEU A 23 -46.28 -38.40 33.47
CA LEU A 23 -45.52 -37.34 34.14
C LEU A 23 -44.18 -37.82 34.72
N SER A 24 -43.14 -37.00 34.61
CA SER A 24 -42.07 -36.93 35.61
C SER A 24 -41.51 -35.52 35.65
N ALA A 25 -42.01 -34.75 36.62
CA ALA A 25 -41.52 -33.45 37.00
C ALA A 25 -40.14 -33.58 37.64
N LEU A 26 -39.09 -33.11 36.98
CA LEU A 26 -37.87 -32.65 37.64
C LEU A 26 -37.74 -31.15 37.40
N SER A 27 -38.12 -30.41 38.44
CA SER A 27 -37.88 -28.99 38.62
C SER A 27 -36.38 -28.69 38.68
N LEU A 28 -35.79 -28.32 37.54
CA LEU A 28 -34.57 -27.51 37.50
C LEU A 28 -34.97 -26.03 37.49
N ALA A 29 -35.25 -25.50 38.69
CA ALA A 29 -35.14 -24.07 38.92
C ALA A 29 -33.65 -23.68 38.95
N ALA A 30 -33.00 -23.75 37.79
CA ALA A 30 -31.74 -23.05 37.56
C ALA A 30 -32.11 -21.63 37.15
N CYS A 31 -32.32 -20.76 38.15
CA CYS A 31 -32.27 -19.32 37.96
C CYS A 31 -30.89 -18.96 37.43
N SER A 32 -30.73 -18.94 36.10
CA SER A 32 -29.64 -18.22 35.46
C SER A 32 -29.86 -16.74 35.72
N LYS A 33 -29.25 -16.23 36.80
CA LYS A 33 -28.94 -14.80 36.90
C LYS A 33 -28.27 -14.40 35.57
N PRO A 34 -28.70 -13.34 34.89
CA PRO A 34 -27.93 -12.82 33.78
C PRO A 34 -26.55 -12.48 34.35
N ALA A 35 -25.51 -13.10 33.80
CA ALA A 35 -24.15 -12.73 34.13
C ALA A 35 -24.03 -11.23 33.87
N GLU A 36 -23.91 -10.43 34.94
CA GLU A 36 -23.42 -9.07 34.83
C GLU A 36 -22.06 -9.19 34.14
N LYS A 37 -21.99 -8.74 32.88
CA LYS A 37 -20.73 -8.48 32.21
C LYS A 37 -19.89 -7.62 33.16
N PRO A 38 -18.59 -7.88 33.34
CA PRO A 38 -17.80 -7.12 34.29
C PRO A 38 -17.92 -5.63 33.97
N ALA A 39 -18.59 -4.90 34.86
CA ALA A 39 -18.87 -3.47 34.74
C ALA A 39 -17.59 -2.61 34.62
N SER A 40 -16.41 -3.21 34.76
CA SER A 40 -15.10 -2.57 34.67
C SER A 40 -14.70 -2.09 33.28
N GLN A 41 -15.44 -2.43 32.22
CA GLN A 41 -15.13 -2.01 30.85
C GLN A 41 -16.10 -0.99 30.26
N VAL A 42 -17.28 -0.77 30.87
CA VAL A 42 -18.29 0.17 30.37
C VAL A 42 -18.03 1.55 30.94
N VAL A 43 -17.97 2.57 30.09
CA VAL A 43 -17.65 3.97 30.45
C VAL A 43 -18.83 4.91 30.30
N ALA A 44 -19.80 4.56 29.46
CA ALA A 44 -21.08 5.25 29.33
C ALA A 44 -22.12 4.31 28.74
N LYS A 45 -23.39 4.65 28.93
CA LYS A 45 -24.51 3.95 28.33
C LYS A 45 -25.40 4.96 27.59
N VAL A 46 -25.61 4.74 26.31
CA VAL A 46 -26.46 5.57 25.44
C VAL A 46 -27.69 4.75 25.09
N ASN A 47 -28.81 5.02 25.77
CA ASN A 47 -30.02 4.20 25.71
C ASN A 47 -29.73 2.74 26.09
N LYS A 48 -29.80 1.82 25.12
CA LYS A 48 -29.53 0.39 25.32
C LYS A 48 -28.09 0.00 24.96
N GLN A 49 -27.31 0.88 24.35
CA GLN A 49 -25.95 0.60 23.89
C GLN A 49 -24.92 1.00 24.95
N GLU A 50 -23.97 0.10 25.21
CA GLU A 50 -22.85 0.33 26.12
C GLU A 50 -21.62 0.79 25.33
N LEU A 51 -20.99 1.88 25.79
CA LEU A 51 -19.70 2.35 25.30
C LEU A 51 -18.60 1.87 26.25
N THR A 52 -17.47 1.45 25.71
CA THR A 52 -16.42 0.76 26.45
C THR A 52 -15.08 1.49 26.42
N VAL A 53 -14.21 1.19 27.40
CA VAL A 53 -12.83 1.70 27.45
C VAL A 53 -12.06 1.36 26.17
N HIS A 54 -12.28 0.18 25.58
CA HIS A 54 -11.58 -0.25 24.37
C HIS A 54 -11.87 0.66 23.16
N GLN A 55 -13.11 1.15 23.02
CA GLN A 55 -13.48 2.07 21.94
C GLN A 55 -12.80 3.43 22.12
N ILE A 56 -12.71 3.92 23.35
CA ILE A 56 -11.96 5.14 23.66
C ILE A 56 -10.49 4.95 23.30
N ASN A 57 -9.87 3.87 23.76
CA ASN A 57 -8.45 3.60 23.51
C ASN A 57 -8.16 3.51 22.01
N TYR A 58 -9.02 2.85 21.24
CA TYR A 58 -8.90 2.78 19.79
C TYR A 58 -8.88 4.17 19.14
N LEU A 59 -9.76 5.09 19.55
CA LEU A 59 -9.76 6.47 19.04
C LEU A 59 -8.52 7.26 19.48
N LEU A 60 -8.00 7.00 20.68
CA LEU A 60 -6.79 7.64 21.18
C LEU A 60 -5.53 7.12 20.46
N GLU A 61 -5.47 5.82 20.14
CA GLU A 61 -4.37 5.23 19.36
C GLU A 61 -4.27 5.81 17.94
N GLN A 62 -5.40 6.23 17.37
CA GLN A 62 -5.42 6.92 16.08
C GLN A 62 -4.85 8.35 16.17
N GLN A 63 -4.82 8.97 17.36
CA GLN A 63 -4.25 10.30 17.57
C GLN A 63 -2.75 10.21 17.84
N ARG A 64 -1.93 10.54 16.83
CA ARG A 64 -0.46 10.58 17.00
C ARG A 64 -0.02 11.78 17.84
N GLY A 65 0.93 11.56 18.75
CA GLY A 65 1.63 12.64 19.47
C GLY A 65 0.91 13.19 20.71
N LEU A 66 0.02 12.42 21.33
CA LEU A 66 -0.67 12.82 22.56
C LEU A 66 0.32 12.90 23.74
N ARG A 67 0.44 14.08 24.36
CA ARG A 67 1.28 14.26 25.56
C ARG A 67 0.57 13.68 26.79
N PRO A 68 1.31 13.14 27.78
CA PRO A 68 0.72 12.56 28.99
C PRO A 68 -0.25 13.50 29.72
N GLU A 69 0.05 14.79 29.76
CA GLU A 69 -0.77 15.82 30.41
C GLU A 69 -2.12 16.05 29.69
N GLN A 70 -2.21 15.70 28.41
CA GLN A 70 -3.41 15.88 27.60
C GLN A 70 -4.29 14.63 27.59
N THR A 71 -3.78 13.50 28.06
CA THR A 71 -4.43 12.18 27.98
C THR A 71 -5.82 12.17 28.60
N GLU A 72 -5.98 12.70 29.82
CA GLU A 72 -7.29 12.70 30.50
C GLU A 72 -8.32 13.59 29.81
N THR A 73 -7.89 14.73 29.27
CA THR A 73 -8.79 15.62 28.52
C THR A 73 -9.18 14.98 27.19
N ALA A 74 -8.22 14.40 26.46
CA ALA A 74 -8.47 13.70 25.21
C ALA A 74 -9.38 12.48 25.40
N ARG A 75 -9.23 11.75 26.52
CA ARG A 75 -10.07 10.62 26.89
C ARG A 75 -11.53 11.03 27.06
N LYS A 76 -11.79 12.14 27.78
CA LYS A 76 -13.15 12.70 27.93
C LYS A 76 -13.72 13.15 26.59
N GLN A 77 -12.94 13.85 25.77
CA GLN A 77 -13.38 14.27 24.44
C GLN A 77 -13.68 13.09 23.51
N ALA A 78 -12.88 12.01 23.58
CA ALA A 78 -13.14 10.79 22.82
C ALA A 78 -14.44 10.11 23.27
N LEU A 79 -14.73 10.09 24.58
CA LEU A 79 -16.00 9.59 25.10
C LEU A 79 -17.19 10.40 24.59
N GLU A 80 -17.15 11.73 24.68
CA GLU A 80 -18.24 12.58 24.18
C GLU A 80 -18.48 12.37 22.68
N ARG A 81 -17.41 12.28 21.88
CA ARG A 81 -17.55 11.95 20.44
C ARG A 81 -18.20 10.59 20.20
N LEU A 82 -17.88 9.58 21.01
CA LEU A 82 -18.51 8.26 20.91
C LEU A 82 -20.00 8.33 21.27
N ILE A 83 -20.38 9.16 22.24
CA ILE A 83 -21.78 9.38 22.62
C ILE A 83 -22.54 10.04 21.46
N ASP A 84 -22.00 11.13 20.90
CA ASP A 84 -22.61 11.83 19.77
C ASP A 84 -22.75 10.91 18.54
N GLN A 85 -21.70 10.14 18.24
CA GLN A 85 -21.70 9.16 17.16
C GLN A 85 -22.76 8.08 17.38
N GLU A 86 -22.88 7.55 18.60
CA GLU A 86 -23.87 6.52 18.93
C GLU A 86 -25.30 7.07 18.80
N LEU A 87 -25.57 8.29 19.27
CA LEU A 87 -26.87 8.94 19.09
C LEU A 87 -27.22 9.12 17.60
N ALA A 88 -26.23 9.52 16.79
CA ALA A 88 -26.40 9.64 15.34
C ALA A 88 -26.66 8.29 14.67
N LEU A 89 -25.97 7.23 15.08
CA LEU A 89 -26.18 5.86 14.57
C LEU A 89 -27.58 5.34 14.90
N GLN A 90 -28.07 5.60 16.12
CA GLN A 90 -29.43 5.23 16.51
C GLN A 90 -30.46 5.97 15.65
N LYS A 91 -30.26 7.28 15.41
CA LYS A 91 -31.16 8.03 14.53
C LYS A 91 -31.09 7.55 13.08
N ALA A 92 -29.90 7.22 12.59
CA ALA A 92 -29.68 6.67 11.26
C ALA A 92 -30.41 5.34 11.07
N ALA A 93 -30.44 4.48 12.09
CA ALA A 93 -31.17 3.21 12.07
C ALA A 93 -32.69 3.42 12.04
N GLU A 94 -33.23 4.38 12.78
CA GLU A 94 -34.68 4.72 12.75
C GLU A 94 -35.16 5.16 11.36
N ILE A 95 -34.30 5.85 10.61
CA ILE A 95 -34.61 6.34 9.25
C ILE A 95 -34.08 5.42 8.16
N GLU A 96 -33.57 4.24 8.52
CA GLU A 96 -33.01 3.22 7.62
C GLU A 96 -31.91 3.75 6.68
N LEU A 97 -31.09 4.71 7.16
CA LEU A 97 -30.01 5.30 6.36
C LEU A 97 -28.92 4.28 6.01
N ASP A 98 -28.79 3.21 6.79
CA ASP A 98 -27.92 2.07 6.54
C ASP A 98 -28.34 1.23 5.31
N ARG A 99 -29.59 1.36 4.87
CA ARG A 99 -30.13 0.72 3.66
C ARG A 99 -30.03 1.58 2.41
N ASP A 100 -29.58 2.83 2.54
CA ASP A 100 -29.32 3.69 1.38
C ASP A 100 -28.25 3.05 0.49
N PRO A 101 -28.48 2.90 -0.84
CA PRO A 101 -27.53 2.22 -1.73
C PRO A 101 -26.12 2.83 -1.71
N ARG A 102 -26.00 4.15 -1.56
CA ARG A 102 -24.70 4.83 -1.49
C ARG A 102 -24.00 4.51 -0.16
N VAL A 103 -24.72 4.48 0.95
CA VAL A 103 -24.15 4.12 2.26
C VAL A 103 -23.71 2.66 2.27
N MET A 104 -24.54 1.75 1.74
CA MET A 104 -24.17 0.33 1.62
C MET A 104 -22.92 0.13 0.77
N GLN A 105 -22.84 0.80 -0.39
CA GLN A 105 -21.67 0.71 -1.26
C GLN A 105 -20.39 1.19 -0.57
N GLN A 106 -20.47 2.32 0.15
CA GLN A 106 -19.32 2.87 0.88
C GLN A 106 -18.87 1.96 2.02
N THR A 107 -19.82 1.41 2.78
CA THR A 107 -19.54 0.45 3.86
C THR A 107 -18.89 -0.82 3.32
N GLU A 108 -19.41 -1.40 2.24
CA GLU A 108 -18.83 -2.60 1.63
C GLU A 108 -17.44 -2.33 1.04
N ALA A 109 -17.22 -1.18 0.42
CA ALA A 109 -15.89 -0.78 -0.04
C ALA A 109 -14.90 -0.65 1.11
N ALA A 110 -15.27 0.05 2.19
CA ALA A 110 -14.44 0.20 3.39
C ALA A 110 -14.15 -1.16 4.05
N ARG A 111 -15.16 -2.03 4.15
CA ARG A 111 -15.01 -3.39 4.69
C ARG A 111 -13.99 -4.20 3.90
N ARG A 112 -14.08 -4.19 2.56
CA ARG A 112 -13.12 -4.90 1.69
C ARG A 112 -11.70 -4.38 1.88
N GLU A 113 -11.52 -3.05 1.90
CA GLU A 113 -10.20 -2.44 2.06
C GLU A 113 -9.58 -2.79 3.43
N VAL A 114 -10.34 -2.63 4.51
CA VAL A 114 -9.87 -2.89 5.88
C VAL A 114 -9.46 -4.36 6.03
N ILE A 115 -10.29 -5.29 5.58
CA ILE A 115 -10.01 -6.73 5.71
C ILE A 115 -8.82 -7.13 4.83
N ALA A 116 -8.76 -6.66 3.58
CA ALA A 116 -7.65 -6.98 2.68
C ALA A 116 -6.32 -6.43 3.22
N ARG A 117 -6.29 -5.17 3.70
CA ARG A 117 -5.11 -4.58 4.33
C ARG A 117 -4.67 -5.38 5.56
N ALA A 118 -5.60 -5.71 6.45
CA ALA A 118 -5.30 -6.49 7.66
C ALA A 118 -4.74 -7.88 7.33
N TYR A 119 -5.22 -8.52 6.25
CA TYR A 119 -4.64 -9.76 5.75
C TYR A 119 -3.19 -9.57 5.31
N PHE A 120 -2.89 -8.57 4.48
CA PHE A 120 -1.51 -8.32 4.02
C PHE A 120 -0.56 -7.90 5.13
N GLU A 121 -1.03 -7.10 6.10
CA GLU A 121 -0.25 -6.79 7.30
C GLU A 121 0.12 -8.07 8.05
N ARG A 122 -0.86 -8.96 8.28
CA ARG A 122 -0.63 -10.23 8.95
C ARG A 122 0.31 -11.18 8.19
N VAL A 123 0.23 -11.22 6.86
CA VAL A 123 1.17 -11.96 6.02
C VAL A 123 2.58 -11.36 6.12
N GLY A 124 2.68 -10.03 6.09
CA GLY A 124 3.94 -9.31 6.21
C GLY A 124 4.59 -9.41 7.59
N ASP A 125 3.83 -9.60 8.67
CA ASP A 125 4.36 -9.79 10.03
C ASP A 125 5.24 -11.05 10.15
N GLY A 126 5.12 -12.00 9.22
CA GLY A 126 6.04 -13.14 9.11
C GLY A 126 7.45 -12.77 8.65
N ALA A 127 7.69 -11.53 8.19
CA ALA A 127 9.02 -11.06 7.83
C ALA A 127 9.89 -10.93 9.09
N GLY A 128 10.86 -11.84 9.23
CA GLY A 128 11.89 -11.73 10.25
C GLY A 128 12.73 -10.45 10.10
N LYS A 129 13.35 -10.02 11.20
CA LYS A 129 14.33 -8.92 11.15
C LYS A 129 15.50 -9.32 10.24
N PRO A 130 16.01 -8.41 9.38
CA PRO A 130 17.23 -8.65 8.63
C PRO A 130 18.38 -8.99 9.56
N THR A 131 19.22 -9.93 9.13
CA THR A 131 20.45 -10.29 9.86
C THR A 131 21.55 -9.27 9.60
N ASP A 132 22.51 -9.17 10.52
CA ASP A 132 23.69 -8.29 10.34
C ASP A 132 24.43 -8.58 9.04
N ALA A 133 24.52 -9.85 8.64
CA ALA A 133 25.14 -10.26 7.39
C ALA A 133 24.38 -9.73 6.16
N GLN A 134 23.05 -9.67 6.20
CA GLN A 134 22.24 -9.09 5.12
C GLN A 134 22.42 -7.57 5.02
N VAL A 135 22.48 -6.88 6.17
CA VAL A 135 22.74 -5.43 6.21
C VAL A 135 24.14 -5.14 5.64
N GLN A 136 25.14 -5.89 6.08
CA GLN A 136 26.52 -5.71 5.64
C GLN A 136 26.68 -6.01 4.14
N LYS A 137 26.01 -7.05 3.65
CA LYS A 137 25.94 -7.37 2.22
C LYS A 137 25.29 -6.24 1.43
N TYR A 138 24.15 -5.73 1.87
CA TYR A 138 23.46 -4.63 1.17
C TYR A 138 24.33 -3.38 1.09
N TYR A 139 25.03 -3.03 2.18
CA TYR A 139 25.99 -1.93 2.18
C TYR A 139 27.12 -2.15 1.17
N ALA A 140 27.71 -3.35 1.14
CA ALA A 140 28.81 -3.69 0.24
C ALA A 140 28.39 -3.75 -1.24
N ASP A 141 27.19 -4.25 -1.52
CA ASP A 141 26.65 -4.37 -2.88
C ASP A 141 26.23 -3.01 -3.48
N ASN A 142 26.08 -1.97 -2.64
CA ASN A 142 25.62 -0.64 -3.06
C ASN A 142 26.65 0.47 -2.75
N PRO A 143 27.89 0.38 -3.26
CA PRO A 143 28.95 1.34 -2.91
C PRO A 143 28.58 2.78 -3.29
N ALA A 144 27.90 3.00 -4.41
CA ALA A 144 27.48 4.33 -4.87
C ALA A 144 26.47 5.03 -3.94
N LEU A 145 25.73 4.27 -3.11
CA LEU A 145 24.87 4.83 -2.06
C LEU A 145 25.64 5.11 -0.76
N PHE A 146 26.80 4.46 -0.56
CA PHE A 146 27.48 4.43 0.73
C PHE A 146 28.98 4.73 0.66
N ALA A 147 29.85 3.73 0.47
CA ALA A 147 31.32 3.88 0.56
C ALA A 147 31.92 4.75 -0.57
N GLU A 148 31.25 4.80 -1.71
CA GLU A 148 31.59 5.60 -2.88
C GLU A 148 30.52 6.67 -3.15
N ARG A 149 29.74 7.02 -2.12
CA ARG A 149 28.71 8.05 -2.19
C ARG A 149 29.32 9.38 -2.62
N ARG A 150 28.71 9.99 -3.64
CA ARG A 150 29.07 11.30 -4.18
C ARG A 150 27.84 12.20 -4.19
N VAL A 151 28.02 13.47 -3.83
CA VAL A 151 27.01 14.51 -4.05
C VAL A 151 27.28 15.14 -5.41
N TYR A 152 26.29 15.10 -6.29
CA TYR A 152 26.41 15.52 -7.68
C TYR A 152 25.80 16.88 -7.89
N GLN A 153 26.49 17.75 -8.64
CA GLN A 153 25.92 18.96 -9.20
C GLN A 153 25.69 18.77 -10.70
N PHE A 154 24.44 18.94 -11.13
CA PHE A 154 24.02 18.77 -12.52
C PHE A 154 23.57 20.08 -13.13
N GLN A 155 23.78 20.17 -14.45
CA GLN A 155 23.06 21.07 -15.35
C GLN A 155 22.18 20.23 -16.26
N GLU A 156 20.92 20.60 -16.40
CA GLU A 156 19.93 19.83 -17.14
C GLU A 156 19.23 20.71 -18.17
N TRP A 157 19.09 20.18 -19.38
CA TRP A 157 18.28 20.78 -20.44
C TRP A 157 17.16 19.82 -20.80
N PHE A 158 15.92 20.26 -20.63
CA PHE A 158 14.75 19.55 -21.12
C PHE A 158 14.34 20.19 -22.44
N VAL A 159 14.79 19.60 -23.54
CA VAL A 159 14.57 20.11 -24.89
C VAL A 159 13.31 19.49 -25.46
N GLU A 160 12.37 20.31 -25.88
CA GLU A 160 11.18 19.88 -26.61
C GLU A 160 11.51 19.75 -28.09
N VAL A 161 11.53 18.51 -28.59
CA VAL A 161 12.01 18.22 -29.94
C VAL A 161 11.36 16.94 -30.47
N GLY A 162 10.94 16.98 -31.75
CA GLY A 162 10.41 15.80 -32.45
C GLY A 162 11.50 14.82 -32.88
N ALA A 163 11.12 13.59 -33.23
CA ALA A 163 12.06 12.52 -33.57
C ALA A 163 13.07 12.90 -34.66
N GLU A 164 12.64 13.67 -35.67
CA GLU A 164 13.48 14.09 -36.80
C GLU A 164 14.68 14.98 -36.39
N GLN A 165 14.51 15.79 -35.35
CA GLN A 165 15.52 16.74 -34.88
C GLN A 165 16.30 16.21 -33.68
N ALA A 166 15.81 15.16 -33.02
CA ALA A 166 16.40 14.60 -31.81
C ALA A 166 17.85 14.16 -32.01
N ASP A 167 18.17 13.54 -33.15
CA ASP A 167 19.53 13.07 -33.43
C ASP A 167 20.52 14.22 -33.62
N ALA A 168 20.08 15.31 -34.27
CA ALA A 168 20.90 16.51 -34.42
C ALA A 168 21.17 17.21 -33.08
N VAL A 169 20.16 17.26 -32.20
CA VAL A 169 20.31 17.80 -30.83
C VAL A 169 21.25 16.92 -30.00
N ARG A 170 21.07 15.60 -30.07
CA ARG A 170 21.93 14.63 -29.37
C ARG A 170 23.39 14.74 -29.83
N ALA A 171 23.62 14.76 -31.13
CA ALA A 171 24.97 14.89 -31.71
C ALA A 171 25.64 16.20 -31.28
N LYS A 172 24.90 17.32 -31.29
CA LYS A 172 25.44 18.59 -30.83
C LYS A 172 25.77 18.57 -29.34
N ALA A 173 24.90 18.02 -28.50
CA ALA A 173 25.18 17.91 -27.07
C ALA A 173 26.49 17.15 -26.83
N GLN A 174 26.65 15.99 -27.48
CA GLN A 174 27.83 15.13 -27.38
C GLN A 174 29.12 15.78 -27.92
N SER A 175 29.03 16.62 -28.95
CA SER A 175 30.19 17.28 -29.53
C SER A 175 30.57 18.60 -28.84
N SER A 176 29.74 19.11 -27.93
CA SER A 176 29.96 20.41 -27.29
C SER A 176 31.01 20.30 -26.19
N LYS A 177 32.07 21.10 -26.26
CA LYS A 177 33.15 21.10 -25.25
C LYS A 177 32.73 21.78 -23.95
N VAL A 178 31.89 22.81 -24.08
CA VAL A 178 31.26 23.52 -22.97
C VAL A 178 29.77 23.62 -23.26
N MET A 179 28.93 23.45 -22.24
CA MET A 179 27.48 23.36 -22.44
C MET A 179 26.81 24.70 -22.81
N SER A 180 27.53 25.81 -22.72
CA SER A 180 27.09 27.09 -23.29
C SER A 180 26.95 26.99 -24.82
N GLU A 181 27.86 26.31 -25.52
CA GLU A 181 27.77 26.09 -26.98
C GLU A 181 26.52 25.29 -27.37
N PHE A 182 26.13 24.32 -26.53
CA PHE A 182 24.91 23.56 -26.72
C PHE A 182 23.69 24.47 -26.54
N THR A 183 23.67 25.25 -25.46
CA THR A 183 22.58 26.21 -25.17
C THR A 183 22.41 27.23 -26.29
N ASP A 184 23.51 27.80 -26.78
CA ASP A 184 23.48 28.78 -27.87
C ASP A 184 22.97 28.17 -29.17
N PHE A 185 23.29 26.90 -29.45
CA PHE A 185 22.71 26.25 -30.61
C PHE A 185 21.22 25.97 -30.48
N LEU A 186 20.73 25.64 -29.28
CA LEU A 186 19.29 25.47 -29.06
C LEU A 186 18.54 26.79 -29.34
N ARG A 187 19.10 27.91 -28.86
CA ARG A 187 18.58 29.26 -29.11
C ARG A 187 18.63 29.64 -30.59
N ALA A 188 19.76 29.43 -31.26
CA ALA A 188 19.92 29.76 -32.68
C ALA A 188 18.93 28.99 -33.59
N ARG A 189 18.47 27.82 -33.14
CA ARG A 189 17.47 27.01 -33.84
C ARG A 189 16.04 27.24 -33.34
N ASN A 190 15.83 28.19 -32.43
CA ASN A 190 14.55 28.49 -31.80
C ASN A 190 13.87 27.24 -31.20
N LEU A 191 14.66 26.30 -30.67
CA LEU A 191 14.14 25.13 -29.98
C LEU A 191 13.69 25.53 -28.58
N ARG A 192 12.51 25.04 -28.16
CA ARG A 192 12.01 25.26 -26.80
C ARG A 192 12.76 24.33 -25.84
N PHE A 193 13.27 24.89 -24.76
CA PHE A 193 13.90 24.11 -23.71
C PHE A 193 13.75 24.77 -22.34
N GLU A 194 13.74 23.94 -21.30
CA GLU A 194 13.90 24.36 -19.91
C GLU A 194 15.33 24.04 -19.46
N PHE A 195 15.95 24.96 -18.73
CA PHE A 195 17.26 24.75 -18.12
C PHE A 195 17.14 24.72 -16.59
N ASN A 196 17.72 23.71 -15.98
CA ASN A 196 17.72 23.52 -14.53
C ASN A 196 19.14 23.24 -14.00
N GLN A 197 19.41 23.67 -12.78
CA GLN A 197 20.60 23.29 -12.01
C GLN A 197 20.16 22.59 -10.74
N ALA A 198 20.72 21.42 -10.49
CA ALA A 198 20.32 20.60 -9.35
C ALA A 198 21.54 20.03 -8.62
N ILE A 199 21.52 20.09 -7.29
CA ILE A 199 22.41 19.31 -6.45
C ILE A 199 21.61 18.10 -5.98
N ARG A 200 22.11 16.90 -6.24
CA ARG A 200 21.43 15.65 -5.86
C ARG A 200 22.37 14.70 -5.15
N THR A 201 21.86 14.05 -4.12
CA THR A 201 22.51 12.90 -3.49
C THR A 201 22.12 11.61 -4.22
N PRO A 202 22.87 10.50 -4.05
CA PRO A 202 22.57 9.24 -4.74
C PRO A 202 21.16 8.70 -4.48
N GLU A 203 20.62 8.93 -3.29
CA GLU A 203 19.29 8.48 -2.88
C GLU A 203 18.16 9.23 -3.61
N GLN A 204 18.46 10.39 -4.20
CA GLN A 204 17.53 11.19 -5.00
C GLN A 204 17.57 10.85 -6.50
N LEU A 205 18.48 9.95 -6.91
CA LEU A 205 18.61 9.53 -8.31
C LEU A 205 17.77 8.26 -8.59
N PRO A 206 17.33 8.05 -9.83
CA PRO A 206 16.62 6.82 -10.19
C PRO A 206 17.53 5.60 -9.99
N LEU A 207 17.11 4.66 -9.15
CA LEU A 207 17.93 3.52 -8.71
C LEU A 207 18.46 2.68 -9.88
N ASN A 208 17.66 2.50 -10.93
CA ASN A 208 18.03 1.77 -12.16
C ASN A 208 19.14 2.46 -12.98
N SER A 209 19.35 3.76 -12.79
CA SER A 209 20.37 4.56 -13.49
C SER A 209 21.54 4.98 -12.60
N LEU A 210 21.47 4.66 -11.30
CA LEU A 210 22.46 5.11 -10.31
C LEU A 210 23.88 4.69 -10.67
N ALA A 211 24.08 3.45 -11.13
CA ALA A 211 25.38 2.95 -11.56
C ALA A 211 25.93 3.72 -12.78
N GLY A 212 25.05 4.26 -13.64
CA GLY A 212 25.42 5.13 -14.74
C GLY A 212 25.95 6.47 -14.24
N PHE A 213 25.20 7.13 -13.35
CA PHE A 213 25.61 8.39 -12.73
C PHE A 213 26.90 8.26 -11.92
N ALA A 214 27.08 7.17 -11.17
CA ALA A 214 28.26 6.93 -10.36
C ALA A 214 29.56 6.86 -11.21
N LYS A 215 29.46 6.35 -12.44
CA LYS A 215 30.56 6.24 -13.39
C LYS A 215 30.86 7.53 -14.14
N MET A 216 30.02 8.55 -14.05
CA MET A 216 30.24 9.81 -14.76
C MET A 216 31.44 10.57 -14.19
N ASN A 217 32.22 11.13 -15.11
CA ASN A 217 33.26 12.11 -14.82
C ASN A 217 32.71 13.54 -14.97
N GLU A 218 33.38 14.49 -14.32
CA GLU A 218 33.03 15.91 -14.46
C GLU A 218 33.16 16.35 -15.92
N GLY A 219 32.17 17.10 -16.40
CA GLY A 219 32.03 17.50 -17.80
C GLY A 219 31.35 16.47 -18.71
N GLU A 220 31.18 15.21 -18.28
CA GLU A 220 30.44 14.23 -19.07
C GLU A 220 28.94 14.50 -19.07
N ILE A 221 28.29 14.04 -20.13
CA ILE A 221 26.85 14.18 -20.31
C ILE A 221 26.15 12.82 -20.42
N MET A 222 24.91 12.79 -19.99
CA MET A 222 23.97 11.70 -20.20
C MET A 222 22.72 12.24 -20.89
N ILE A 223 22.17 11.49 -21.82
CA ILE A 223 21.01 11.92 -22.61
C ILE A 223 19.90 10.88 -22.46
N HIS A 224 18.75 11.32 -21.94
CA HIS A 224 17.56 10.51 -21.82
C HIS A 224 16.52 10.95 -22.83
N SER A 225 15.95 10.00 -23.56
CA SER A 225 14.76 10.24 -24.38
C SER A 225 13.54 10.36 -23.48
N LYS A 226 12.71 11.37 -23.71
CA LYS A 226 11.40 11.56 -23.09
C LYS A 226 10.31 11.56 -24.15
N PRO A 227 9.04 11.30 -23.81
CA PRO A 227 7.95 11.35 -24.77
C PRO A 227 7.84 12.68 -25.53
N THR A 228 8.23 13.78 -24.88
CA THR A 228 8.14 15.15 -25.42
C THR A 228 9.47 15.69 -25.96
N GLY A 229 10.54 14.89 -25.99
CA GLY A 229 11.85 15.31 -26.51
C GLY A 229 13.04 14.66 -25.80
N LEU A 230 14.03 15.47 -25.43
CA LEU A 230 15.28 14.99 -24.83
C LEU A 230 15.57 15.68 -23.50
N GLN A 231 16.12 14.93 -22.56
CA GLN A 231 16.78 15.48 -21.38
C GLN A 231 18.28 15.27 -21.53
N VAL A 232 19.04 16.36 -21.59
CA VAL A 232 20.51 16.34 -21.55
C VAL A 232 20.92 16.71 -20.14
N ILE A 233 21.70 15.85 -19.48
CA ILE A 233 22.20 16.03 -18.11
C ILE A 233 23.72 16.11 -18.20
N ALA A 234 24.31 17.22 -17.81
CA ALA A 234 25.75 17.37 -17.69
C ALA A 234 26.15 17.30 -16.21
N LEU A 235 27.15 16.49 -15.89
CA LEU A 235 27.76 16.47 -14.57
C LEU A 235 28.73 17.65 -14.45
N VAL A 236 28.43 18.62 -13.60
CA VAL A 236 29.29 19.78 -13.35
C VAL A 236 30.41 19.42 -12.38
N SER A 237 30.04 18.85 -11.25
CA SER A 237 30.98 18.42 -10.22
C SER A 237 30.40 17.25 -9.43
N ALA A 238 31.26 16.45 -8.82
CA ALA A 238 30.81 15.43 -7.88
C ALA A 238 31.79 15.20 -6.74
N HIS A 239 31.35 15.55 -5.53
CA HIS A 239 32.17 15.51 -4.33
C HIS A 239 31.93 14.23 -3.55
N ARG A 240 33.01 13.56 -3.12
CA ARG A 240 32.91 12.35 -2.29
C ARG A 240 32.40 12.72 -0.90
N GLU A 241 31.38 12.01 -0.45
CA GLU A 241 30.79 12.15 0.88
C GLU A 241 30.36 10.77 1.37
N PRO A 242 31.33 9.87 1.64
CA PRO A 242 31.05 8.49 2.01
C PRO A 242 30.33 8.42 3.35
N VAL A 243 29.44 7.44 3.50
CA VAL A 243 28.71 7.21 4.74
C VAL A 243 29.03 5.82 5.26
N GLU A 244 29.46 5.75 6.52
CA GLU A 244 29.85 4.51 7.18
C GLU A 244 28.64 3.64 7.56
N LEU A 245 28.81 2.33 7.49
CA LEU A 245 27.79 1.34 7.82
C LEU A 245 27.12 1.60 9.18
N ALA A 246 27.88 1.98 10.20
CA ALA A 246 27.33 2.24 11.53
C ALA A 246 26.26 3.34 11.55
N LYS A 247 26.39 4.36 10.69
CA LYS A 247 25.43 5.47 10.59
C LYS A 247 24.18 5.09 9.82
N VAL A 248 24.30 4.21 8.81
CA VAL A 248 23.18 3.84 7.92
C VAL A 248 22.52 2.51 8.26
N LYS A 249 23.09 1.72 9.19
CA LYS A 249 22.55 0.43 9.60
C LYS A 249 21.04 0.46 9.92
N PRO A 250 20.51 1.40 10.72
CA PRO A 250 19.06 1.44 11.01
C PRO A 250 18.20 1.68 9.75
N VAL A 251 18.72 2.47 8.80
CA VAL A 251 18.03 2.76 7.54
C VAL A 251 18.03 1.53 6.63
N ILE A 252 19.17 0.83 6.53
CA ILE A 252 19.30 -0.41 5.76
C ILE A 252 18.41 -1.50 6.36
N GLU A 253 18.38 -1.66 7.68
CA GLU A 253 17.52 -2.62 8.36
C GLU A 253 16.04 -2.36 8.04
N GLN A 254 15.60 -1.10 8.15
CA GLN A 254 14.21 -0.75 7.83
C GLN A 254 13.88 -1.00 6.36
N PHE A 255 14.81 -0.67 5.44
CA PHE A 255 14.64 -0.91 4.02
C PHE A 255 14.50 -2.41 3.71
N LEU A 256 15.44 -3.22 4.18
CA LEU A 256 15.43 -4.68 3.96
C LEU A 256 14.20 -5.34 4.60
N MET A 257 13.76 -4.86 5.77
CA MET A 257 12.53 -5.33 6.39
C MET A 257 11.31 -5.01 5.52
N ASN A 258 11.21 -3.79 4.99
CA ASN A 258 10.11 -3.40 4.11
C ASN A 258 10.12 -4.17 2.79
N GLU A 259 11.30 -4.37 2.19
CA GLU A 259 11.48 -5.16 0.98
C GLU A 259 11.05 -6.62 1.20
N GLN A 260 11.49 -7.23 2.30
CA GLN A 260 11.12 -8.60 2.66
C GLN A 260 9.60 -8.73 2.89
N LYS A 261 8.99 -7.78 3.60
CA LYS A 261 7.52 -7.73 3.79
C LYS A 261 6.79 -7.68 2.44
N ALA A 262 7.20 -6.76 1.57
CA ALA A 262 6.61 -6.62 0.25
C ALA A 262 6.78 -7.90 -0.59
N ARG A 263 7.94 -8.54 -0.53
CA ARG A 263 8.20 -9.80 -1.23
C ARG A 263 7.26 -10.91 -0.76
N ILE A 264 7.15 -11.14 0.55
CA ILE A 264 6.28 -12.17 1.12
C ILE A 264 4.81 -11.94 0.72
N ILE A 265 4.34 -10.71 0.80
CA ILE A 265 2.97 -10.35 0.39
C ILE A 265 2.75 -10.60 -1.11
N ASN A 266 3.71 -10.23 -1.96
CA ASN A 266 3.62 -10.45 -3.40
C ASN A 266 3.65 -11.94 -3.76
N ASP A 267 4.50 -12.72 -3.10
CA ASP A 267 4.60 -14.17 -3.31
C ASP A 267 3.29 -14.87 -2.87
N ASP A 268 2.72 -14.48 -1.73
CA ASP A 268 1.41 -14.96 -1.26
C ASP A 268 0.27 -14.61 -2.23
N LEU A 269 0.21 -13.35 -2.68
CA LEU A 269 -0.76 -12.91 -3.69
C LEU A 269 -0.65 -13.69 -5.00
N LYS A 270 0.58 -13.95 -5.45
CA LYS A 270 0.82 -14.76 -6.64
C LYS A 270 0.30 -16.19 -6.45
N ALA A 271 0.52 -16.79 -5.29
CA ALA A 271 -0.01 -18.11 -4.95
C ALA A 271 -1.54 -18.13 -4.90
N LEU A 272 -2.18 -17.14 -4.26
CA LEU A 272 -3.63 -17.00 -4.21
C LEU A 272 -4.24 -16.87 -5.61
N ARG A 273 -3.61 -16.07 -6.49
CA ARG A 273 -4.05 -15.92 -7.88
C ARG A 273 -3.92 -17.22 -8.67
N ALA A 274 -2.81 -17.94 -8.51
CA ALA A 274 -2.59 -19.22 -9.18
C ALA A 274 -3.58 -20.30 -8.74
N ALA A 275 -4.02 -20.27 -7.47
CA ALA A 275 -5.01 -21.21 -6.92
C ALA A 275 -6.47 -20.85 -7.26
N ALA A 276 -6.74 -19.62 -7.73
CA ALA A 276 -8.08 -19.12 -7.98
C ALA A 276 -8.53 -19.35 -9.43
N ALA A 277 -9.81 -19.73 -9.60
CA ALA A 277 -10.46 -19.77 -10.92
C ALA A 277 -10.87 -18.34 -11.35
N ILE A 278 -9.91 -17.59 -11.91
CA ILE A 278 -10.15 -16.21 -12.36
C ILE A 278 -10.64 -16.21 -13.81
N ARG A 279 -11.83 -15.64 -14.05
CA ARG A 279 -12.38 -15.40 -15.39
C ARG A 279 -12.58 -13.91 -15.60
N TYR A 280 -12.10 -13.38 -16.72
CA TYR A 280 -12.26 -11.98 -17.07
C TYR A 280 -13.50 -11.78 -17.94
N GLY A 281 -14.25 -10.72 -17.68
CA GLY A 281 -15.35 -10.30 -18.54
C GLY A 281 -14.86 -9.75 -19.88
N SER A 282 -15.75 -9.68 -20.87
CA SER A 282 -15.47 -9.10 -22.18
C SER A 282 -14.93 -7.66 -22.04
N GLY A 283 -13.83 -7.36 -22.71
CA GLY A 283 -13.14 -6.07 -22.64
C GLY A 283 -12.09 -5.94 -21.53
N PHE A 284 -11.91 -6.96 -20.69
CA PHE A 284 -10.94 -6.94 -19.57
C PHE A 284 -9.86 -8.02 -19.63
N GLY A 285 -9.86 -8.90 -20.65
CA GLY A 285 -8.92 -10.03 -20.77
C GLY A 285 -7.53 -9.67 -21.31
N ASP A 286 -7.44 -8.75 -22.27
CA ASP A 286 -6.17 -8.43 -22.96
C ASP A 286 -5.23 -7.51 -22.15
N ALA A 287 -5.73 -6.92 -21.05
CA ALA A 287 -4.99 -5.94 -20.24
C ALA A 287 -4.16 -6.57 -19.11
N VAL A 288 -4.30 -7.87 -18.85
CA VAL A 288 -3.86 -8.47 -17.56
C VAL A 288 -2.49 -9.14 -17.61
N ASP A 289 -2.01 -9.52 -18.80
CA ASP A 289 -0.67 -10.11 -18.96
C ASP A 289 0.47 -9.09 -18.86
N GLY A 290 0.16 -7.78 -19.00
CA GLY A 290 1.14 -6.69 -18.89
C GLY A 290 1.12 -5.91 -17.57
N ALA A 291 0.09 -6.08 -16.73
CA ALA A 291 -0.13 -5.29 -15.52
C ALA A 291 0.21 -6.03 -14.21
N ALA A 292 0.56 -7.31 -14.28
CA ALA A 292 1.02 -8.05 -13.12
C ALA A 292 2.44 -7.60 -12.74
N SER A 293 2.55 -6.94 -11.58
CA SER A 293 3.80 -6.57 -10.89
C SER A 293 4.38 -5.19 -11.24
N GLN A 294 3.60 -4.12 -11.06
CA GLN A 294 4.21 -2.90 -10.53
C GLN A 294 3.60 -2.64 -9.15
N PRO A 295 4.39 -2.70 -8.05
CA PRO A 295 3.98 -2.06 -6.83
C PRO A 295 3.74 -0.59 -7.20
N ALA A 296 2.54 -0.08 -6.89
CA ALA A 296 2.28 1.34 -6.99
C ALA A 296 3.38 2.04 -6.19
N ALA A 297 4.33 2.67 -6.88
CA ALA A 297 5.36 3.47 -6.26
C ALA A 297 4.63 4.48 -5.40
N ALA A 298 4.79 4.35 -4.08
CA ALA A 298 4.33 5.36 -3.15
C ALA A 298 4.98 6.67 -3.62
N LYS A 299 4.16 7.55 -4.20
CA LYS A 299 4.52 8.96 -4.32
C LYS A 299 4.75 9.43 -2.90
N GLN A 300 6.01 9.48 -2.48
CA GLN A 300 6.37 10.21 -1.28
C GLN A 300 6.14 11.71 -1.56
N PRO A 301 5.70 12.47 -0.55
CA PRO A 301 5.51 13.92 -0.65
C PRO A 301 6.83 14.65 -0.95
#